data_AF-A0A7C1RV97-F1
#
_entry.id   AF-A0A7C1RV97-F1
#
_cell.length_a   1.000
_cell.length_b   1.000
_cell.length_c   1.000
_cell.angle_alpha   90.00
_cell.angle_beta   90.00
_cell.angle_gamma   90.00
#
_symmetry.space_group_name_H-M   'P 1'
#
loop_
_entity.id
_entity.type
_entity.pdbx_description
1 polymer ?
#
loop_
_entity_poly.entity_id
_entity_poly.type
_entity_poly.pdbx_seq_one_letter_code
_entity_poly.pdbx_strand_id
1 'polypeptide(L)'
;MNFLKLVFYILVAKHAFIVLGLICGAIIYFFSGSYVYSMLGCSLLCVYFYWNLFGPISLAVKRSIVKLKKRDLAIDTYCLFFSNEAKDFGILKDNWFHGYGYIDHFTSLYKTQIVKEGVAFYPSSNPYFHVYIIPWSSIRAVSENRDFCAERKVNPEETLEISFKDSERIFLPISSDMLKVINESLNK
;
A
#
# COMPACT_ATOMS: atom_id res chain seq x y z
N MET A 1 -19.69 0.18 -12.49
CA MET A 1 -19.45 -0.90 -11.50
C MET A 1 -18.16 -0.71 -10.69
N ASN A 2 -17.09 -0.14 -11.27
CA ASN A 2 -15.82 0.09 -10.55
C ASN A 2 -15.90 1.15 -9.43
N PHE A 3 -16.76 2.17 -9.57
CA PHE A 3 -16.94 3.19 -8.53
C PHE A 3 -17.52 2.62 -7.22
N LEU A 4 -18.59 1.82 -7.29
CA LEU A 4 -19.18 1.20 -6.10
C LEU A 4 -18.17 0.28 -5.38
N LYS A 5 -17.40 -0.49 -6.16
CA LYS A 5 -16.30 -1.31 -5.63
C LYS A 5 -15.22 -0.46 -4.98
N LEU A 6 -14.84 0.65 -5.60
CA LEU A 6 -13.86 1.58 -5.03
C LEU A 6 -14.33 2.11 -3.67
N VAL A 7 -15.58 2.59 -3.59
CA VAL A 7 -16.17 3.07 -2.34
C VAL A 7 -16.16 1.96 -1.28
N PHE A 8 -16.56 0.75 -1.64
CA PHE A 8 -16.50 -0.40 -0.74
C PHE A 8 -15.08 -0.67 -0.22
N TYR A 9 -14.07 -0.71 -1.09
CA TYR A 9 -12.68 -0.92 -0.68
C TYR A 9 -12.12 0.23 0.17
N ILE A 10 -12.54 1.48 -0.08
CA ILE A 10 -12.20 2.63 0.78
C ILE A 10 -12.78 2.43 2.19
N LEU A 11 -14.05 2.04 2.29
CA LEU A 11 -14.70 1.78 3.59
C LEU A 11 -13.98 0.66 4.34
N VAL A 12 -13.65 -0.44 3.65
CA VAL A 12 -12.88 -1.54 4.24
C VAL A 12 -11.49 -1.08 4.67
N ALA A 13 -10.77 -0.31 3.86
CA ALA A 13 -9.44 0.20 4.21
C ALA A 13 -9.45 1.16 5.42
N LYS A 14 -10.60 1.77 5.73
CA LYS A 14 -10.78 2.74 6.83
C LYS A 14 -11.72 2.23 7.93
N HIS A 15 -12.04 0.94 7.95
CA HIS A 15 -13.03 0.37 8.87
C HIS A 15 -12.68 0.66 10.34
N ALA A 16 -11.43 0.47 10.76
CA ALA A 16 -11.00 0.73 12.13
C ALA A 16 -11.26 2.18 12.54
N PHE A 17 -11.02 3.12 11.63
CA PHE A 17 -11.28 4.54 11.85
C PHE A 17 -12.78 4.85 11.96
N ILE A 18 -13.60 4.25 11.08
CA ILE A 18 -15.06 4.38 11.12
C ILE A 18 -15.58 3.85 12.47
N VAL A 19 -15.10 2.70 12.92
CA VAL A 19 -15.47 2.10 14.21
C VAL A 19 -15.09 3.02 15.37
N LEU A 20 -13.88 3.58 15.38
CA LEU A 20 -13.46 4.55 16.40
C LEU A 20 -14.34 5.80 16.40
N GLY A 21 -14.69 6.34 15.23
CA GLY A 21 -15.61 7.46 15.09
C GLY A 21 -16.99 7.16 15.67
N LEU A 22 -17.52 5.97 15.40
CA LEU A 22 -18.81 5.51 15.96
C LEU A 22 -18.75 5.36 17.48
N ILE A 23 -17.66 4.84 18.04
CA ILE A 23 -17.45 4.74 19.49
C ILE A 23 -17.44 6.14 20.12
N CYS A 24 -16.68 7.08 19.55
CA CYS A 24 -16.68 8.46 20.02
C CYS A 24 -18.07 9.12 19.93
N GLY A 25 -18.80 8.89 18.83
CA GLY A 25 -20.17 9.33 18.68
C GLY A 25 -21.10 8.77 19.76
N ALA A 26 -20.99 7.47 20.06
CA ALA A 26 -21.78 6.82 21.12
C ALA A 26 -21.47 7.40 22.50
N ILE A 27 -20.20 7.71 22.80
CA ILE A 27 -19.79 8.39 24.04
C ILE A 27 -20.44 9.77 24.13
N ILE A 28 -20.38 10.58 23.06
CA ILE A 28 -20.99 11.91 23.04
C ILE A 28 -22.51 11.82 23.22
N TYR A 29 -23.16 10.84 22.59
CA TYR A 29 -24.59 10.60 22.77
C TYR A 29 -24.93 10.25 24.22
N PHE A 30 -24.17 9.36 24.85
CA PHE A 30 -24.38 8.94 26.23
C PHE A 30 -24.41 10.13 27.20
N PHE A 31 -23.53 11.12 27.03
CA PHE A 31 -23.48 12.29 27.90
C PHE A 31 -24.47 13.40 27.52
N SER A 32 -24.75 13.59 26.23
CA SER A 32 -25.56 14.72 25.74
C SER A 32 -27.03 14.39 25.53
N GLY A 33 -27.39 13.11 25.39
CA GLY A 33 -28.72 12.64 24.98
C GLY A 33 -29.15 13.05 23.57
N SER A 34 -28.27 13.69 22.78
CA SER A 34 -28.62 14.30 21.50
C SER A 34 -27.91 13.60 20.34
N TYR A 35 -28.71 13.06 19.41
CA TYR A 35 -28.20 12.50 18.16
C TYR A 35 -27.49 13.55 17.30
N VAL A 36 -27.94 14.81 17.34
CA VAL A 36 -27.34 15.89 16.55
C VAL A 36 -25.91 16.18 17.03
N TYR A 37 -25.70 16.29 18.34
CA TYR A 37 -24.36 16.52 18.90
C TYR A 37 -23.44 15.32 18.70
N SER A 38 -23.97 14.09 18.80
CA SER A 38 -23.23 12.87 18.51
C SER A 38 -22.73 12.80 17.06
N MET A 39 -23.61 13.06 16.08
CA MET A 39 -23.27 13.04 14.66
C MET A 39 -22.28 14.16 14.30
N LEU A 40 -22.47 15.37 14.83
CA LEU A 40 -21.55 16.48 14.61
C LEU A 40 -20.15 16.19 15.20
N GLY A 41 -20.09 15.70 16.44
CA GLY A 41 -18.82 15.34 17.08
C GLY A 41 -18.08 14.24 16.34
N CYS A 42 -18.79 13.19 15.91
CA CYS A 42 -18.22 12.12 15.07
C CYS A 42 -17.69 12.68 13.74
N SER A 43 -18.46 13.54 13.07
CA SER A 43 -18.07 14.13 11.78
C SER A 43 -16.84 15.03 11.92
N LEU A 44 -16.76 15.84 12.97
CA LEU A 44 -15.61 16.70 13.25
C LEU A 44 -14.34 15.88 13.52
N LEU A 45 -14.44 14.81 14.32
CA LEU A 45 -13.32 13.89 14.52
C LEU A 45 -12.90 13.24 13.21
N CYS A 46 -13.86 12.80 12.40
CA CYS A 46 -13.61 12.23 11.07
C CYS A 46 -12.77 13.17 10.19
N VAL A 47 -13.18 14.44 10.10
CA VAL A 47 -12.48 15.49 9.34
C VAL A 47 -11.10 15.77 9.93
N TYR A 48 -11.00 15.91 11.25
CA TYR A 48 -9.74 16.21 11.95
C TYR A 48 -8.67 15.15 11.68
N PHE A 49 -8.99 13.87 11.86
CA PHE A 49 -8.04 12.78 11.63
C PHE A 49 -7.71 12.61 10.14
N TYR A 50 -8.69 12.83 9.25
CA TYR A 50 -8.41 12.82 7.82
C TYR A 50 -7.38 13.88 7.45
N TRP A 51 -7.58 15.12 7.91
CA TRP A 51 -6.69 16.25 7.58
C TRP A 51 -5.30 16.12 8.22
N ASN A 52 -5.23 15.67 9.47
CA ASN A 52 -3.97 15.66 10.23
C ASN A 52 -3.16 14.37 10.04
N LEU A 53 -3.79 13.24 9.72
CA LEU A 53 -3.09 11.95 9.59
C LEU A 53 -3.20 11.38 8.17
N PHE A 54 -4.40 11.03 7.72
CA PHE A 54 -4.56 10.25 6.50
C PHE A 54 -4.19 10.99 5.22
N GLY A 55 -4.56 12.27 5.12
CA GLY A 55 -4.23 13.15 3.98
C GLY A 55 -2.72 13.29 3.81
N PRO A 56 -1.98 13.75 4.84
CA PRO A 56 -0.53 13.86 4.80
C PRO A 56 0.17 12.54 4.46
N ILE A 57 -0.23 11.42 5.07
CA ILE A 57 0.32 10.10 4.78
C ILE A 57 0.07 9.70 3.32
N SER A 58 -1.16 9.89 2.81
CA SER A 58 -1.47 9.60 1.42
C SER A 58 -0.63 10.43 0.45
N LEU A 59 -0.43 11.72 0.74
CA LEU A 59 0.36 12.61 -0.09
C LEU A 59 1.83 12.21 -0.08
N ALA A 60 2.36 11.85 1.08
CA ALA A 60 3.72 11.32 1.23
C ALA A 60 3.94 10.05 0.40
N VAL A 61 3.08 9.04 0.55
CA VAL A 61 3.15 7.79 -0.22
C VAL A 61 3.06 8.08 -1.73
N LYS A 62 2.15 8.97 -2.15
CA LYS A 62 2.05 9.41 -3.55
C LYS A 62 3.35 10.01 -4.05
N ARG A 63 3.98 10.89 -3.27
CA ARG A 63 5.26 11.53 -3.64
C ARG A 63 6.37 10.49 -3.81
N SER A 64 6.48 9.53 -2.90
CA SER A 64 7.47 8.44 -3.00
C SER A 64 7.28 7.61 -4.27
N ILE A 65 6.04 7.22 -4.60
CA ILE A 65 5.76 6.43 -5.81
C ILE A 65 6.01 7.25 -7.09
N VAL A 66 5.61 8.52 -7.10
CA VAL A 66 5.89 9.43 -8.23
C VAL A 66 7.39 9.60 -8.45
N LYS A 67 8.20 9.60 -7.39
CA LYS A 67 9.67 9.65 -7.49
C LYS A 67 10.23 8.40 -8.19
N LEU A 68 9.73 7.20 -7.84
CA LEU A 68 10.09 5.95 -8.54
C LEU A 68 9.73 6.00 -10.02
N LYS A 69 8.52 6.48 -10.35
CA LYS A 69 8.06 6.63 -11.75
C LYS A 69 8.93 7.61 -12.54
N LYS A 70 9.28 8.76 -11.95
CA LYS A 70 10.13 9.79 -12.60
C LYS A 70 11.55 9.31 -12.93
N ARG A 71 11.98 8.21 -12.30
CA ARG A 71 13.31 7.61 -12.49
C ARG A 71 13.24 6.33 -13.33
N ASP A 72 12.09 6.05 -13.95
CA ASP A 72 11.86 4.83 -14.73
C ASP A 72 12.07 3.51 -13.95
N LEU A 73 11.99 3.57 -12.61
CA LEU A 73 12.08 2.40 -11.72
C LEU A 73 10.74 1.69 -11.50
N ALA A 74 9.63 2.36 -11.83
CA ALA A 74 8.29 1.79 -11.72
C ALA A 74 7.38 2.27 -12.87
N ILE A 75 6.63 1.32 -13.43
CA ILE A 75 5.65 1.53 -14.49
C ILE A 75 4.27 1.69 -13.84
N ASP A 76 3.55 2.74 -14.21
CA ASP A 76 2.17 2.97 -13.81
C ASP A 76 1.24 2.22 -14.76
N THR A 77 0.48 1.25 -14.25
CA THR A 77 -0.46 0.48 -15.07
C THR A 77 -1.72 1.26 -15.42
N TYR A 78 -1.97 2.41 -14.76
CA TYR A 78 -3.23 3.15 -14.81
C TYR A 78 -4.47 2.34 -14.41
N CYS A 79 -4.26 1.16 -13.81
CA CYS A 79 -5.31 0.23 -13.42
C CYS A 79 -5.45 0.20 -11.91
N LEU A 80 -6.69 0.07 -11.42
CA LEU A 80 -6.95 -0.21 -10.00
C LEU A 80 -6.78 -1.71 -9.74
N PHE A 81 -6.38 -2.09 -8.53
CA PHE A 81 -6.08 -3.50 -8.22
C PHE A 81 -7.27 -4.46 -8.38
N PHE A 82 -8.50 -3.98 -8.24
CA PHE A 82 -9.73 -4.77 -8.41
C PHE A 82 -10.34 -4.67 -9.81
N SER A 83 -9.72 -3.87 -10.68
CA SER A 83 -10.14 -3.67 -12.06
C SER A 83 -9.85 -4.92 -12.89
N ASN A 84 -10.60 -5.13 -13.98
CA ASN A 84 -10.36 -6.28 -14.85
C ASN A 84 -9.15 -6.03 -15.76
N GLU A 85 -8.87 -4.76 -16.05
CA GLU A 85 -7.76 -4.24 -16.85
C GLU A 85 -6.41 -4.64 -16.27
N ALA A 86 -6.31 -4.85 -14.94
CA ALA A 86 -5.10 -5.38 -14.31
C ALA A 86 -4.69 -6.76 -14.88
N LYS A 87 -5.63 -7.56 -15.37
CA LYS A 87 -5.33 -8.88 -15.96
C LYS A 87 -4.47 -8.79 -17.23
N ASP A 88 -4.56 -7.68 -17.96
CA ASP A 88 -3.78 -7.45 -19.18
C ASP A 88 -2.28 -7.33 -18.87
N PHE A 89 -1.94 -7.03 -17.61
CA PHE A 89 -0.58 -6.98 -17.06
C PHE A 89 -0.19 -8.27 -16.31
N GLY A 90 -0.93 -9.36 -16.49
CA GLY A 90 -0.67 -10.63 -15.80
C GLY A 90 -0.98 -10.62 -14.30
N ILE A 91 -1.62 -9.56 -13.79
CA ILE A 91 -1.99 -9.43 -12.38
C ILE A 91 -3.24 -10.26 -12.12
N LEU A 92 -3.15 -11.22 -11.20
CA LEU A 92 -4.27 -12.06 -10.79
C LEU A 92 -5.01 -11.40 -9.63
N LYS A 93 -6.33 -11.65 -9.54
CA LYS A 93 -7.15 -11.10 -8.44
C LYS A 93 -6.78 -11.72 -7.08
N ASP A 94 -6.35 -12.96 -7.12
CA ASP A 94 -5.93 -13.75 -5.96
C ASP A 94 -4.39 -13.86 -5.97
N ASN A 95 -3.80 -14.21 -4.81
CA ASN A 95 -2.34 -14.33 -4.59
C ASN A 95 -1.58 -13.01 -4.38
N TRP A 96 -2.23 -12.01 -3.81
CA TRP A 96 -1.52 -10.84 -3.30
C TRP A 96 -0.87 -11.15 -1.95
N PHE A 97 0.43 -10.98 -1.86
CA PHE A 97 1.13 -10.97 -0.58
C PHE A 97 0.92 -9.61 0.08
N HIS A 98 0.71 -9.58 1.39
CA HIS A 98 0.36 -8.37 2.14
C HIS A 98 1.32 -8.20 3.31
N GLY A 99 1.78 -6.96 3.52
CA GLY A 99 2.62 -6.64 4.66
C GLY A 99 3.07 -5.19 4.65
N TYR A 100 3.96 -4.86 5.58
CA TYR A 100 4.60 -3.57 5.62
C TYR A 100 5.73 -3.49 4.60
N GLY A 101 5.80 -2.39 3.88
CA GLY A 101 6.92 -2.06 3.01
C GLY A 101 7.43 -0.66 3.30
N TYR A 102 8.61 -0.35 2.79
CA TYR A 102 9.29 0.93 2.95
C TYR A 102 9.76 1.44 1.58
N ILE A 103 9.28 2.61 1.19
CA ILE A 103 9.67 3.28 -0.05
C ILE A 103 10.10 4.71 0.26
N ASP A 104 11.34 5.04 -0.12
CA ASP A 104 12.03 6.33 0.14
C ASP A 104 12.22 6.59 1.64
N HIS A 105 11.14 7.01 2.32
CA HIS A 105 11.10 7.33 3.75
C HIS A 105 9.81 6.90 4.46
N PHE A 106 8.89 6.25 3.73
CA PHE A 106 7.54 5.98 4.24
C PHE A 106 7.28 4.48 4.35
N THR A 107 7.04 4.06 5.59
CA THR A 107 6.48 2.74 5.89
C THR A 107 4.98 2.76 5.66
N SER A 108 4.47 1.85 4.86
CA SER A 108 3.04 1.69 4.62
C SER A 108 2.67 0.23 4.38
N LEU A 109 1.38 -0.07 4.41
CA LEU A 109 0.89 -1.39 4.05
C LEU A 109 0.76 -1.51 2.54
N TYR A 110 1.57 -2.37 1.96
CA TYR A 110 1.53 -2.66 0.53
C TYR A 110 0.94 -4.05 0.30
N LYS A 111 0.45 -4.25 -0.92
CA LYS A 111 0.29 -5.58 -1.46
C LYS A 111 1.20 -5.74 -2.67
N THR A 112 1.76 -6.92 -2.82
CA THR A 112 2.64 -7.27 -3.93
C THR A 112 2.21 -8.55 -4.61
N GLN A 113 2.60 -8.68 -5.87
CA GLN A 113 2.44 -9.89 -6.65
C GLN A 113 3.59 -9.98 -7.66
N ILE A 114 4.12 -11.18 -7.86
CA ILE A 114 5.10 -11.43 -8.91
C ILE A 114 4.35 -11.65 -10.22
N VAL A 115 4.69 -10.87 -11.24
CA VAL A 115 4.14 -10.96 -12.59
C VAL A 115 5.27 -11.17 -13.60
N LYS A 116 4.91 -11.44 -14.85
CA LYS A 116 5.89 -11.73 -15.91
C LYS A 116 6.83 -10.54 -16.14
N GLU A 117 6.31 -9.33 -16.05
CA GLU A 117 7.02 -8.09 -16.32
C GLU A 117 7.89 -7.63 -15.15
N GLY A 118 7.62 -8.10 -13.93
CA GLY A 118 8.26 -7.57 -12.73
C GLY A 118 7.56 -7.90 -11.42
N VAL A 119 7.77 -7.04 -10.43
CA VAL A 119 7.05 -7.05 -9.15
C VAL A 119 5.95 -6.01 -9.19
N ALA A 120 4.69 -6.46 -9.24
CA ALA A 120 3.53 -5.59 -9.12
C ALA A 120 3.30 -5.22 -7.65
N PHE A 121 2.96 -3.96 -7.37
CA PHE A 121 2.64 -3.50 -6.03
C PHE A 121 1.63 -2.35 -6.01
N TYR A 122 0.92 -2.19 -4.89
CA TYR A 122 0.13 -1.00 -4.61
C TYR A 122 -0.02 -0.76 -3.10
N PRO A 123 -0.22 0.50 -2.65
CA PRO A 123 -0.48 0.81 -1.25
C PRO A 123 -1.93 0.43 -0.87
N SER A 124 -2.08 -0.62 -0.08
CA SER A 124 -3.39 -1.16 0.32
C SER A 124 -4.20 -0.22 1.21
N SER A 125 -3.52 0.67 1.95
CA SER A 125 -4.16 1.72 2.74
C SER A 125 -4.86 2.79 1.89
N ASN A 126 -4.57 2.81 0.58
CA ASN A 126 -5.00 3.83 -0.38
C ASN A 126 -5.51 3.14 -1.66
N PRO A 127 -6.69 2.47 -1.59
CA PRO A 127 -7.19 1.59 -2.65
C PRO A 127 -7.57 2.30 -3.96
N TYR A 128 -7.52 3.63 -3.98
CA TYR A 128 -7.70 4.48 -5.16
C TYR A 128 -6.39 4.77 -5.90
N PHE A 129 -5.26 4.28 -5.41
CA PHE A 129 -4.00 4.33 -6.16
C PHE A 129 -3.99 3.23 -7.22
N HIS A 130 -3.28 3.50 -8.31
CA HIS A 130 -3.07 2.50 -9.34
C HIS A 130 -2.14 1.38 -8.84
N VAL A 131 -2.12 0.29 -9.57
CA VAL A 131 -1.07 -0.71 -9.44
C VAL A 131 0.17 -0.24 -10.21
N TYR A 132 1.32 -0.45 -9.60
CA TYR A 132 2.62 -0.13 -10.19
C TYR A 132 3.41 -1.41 -10.38
N ILE A 133 4.24 -1.48 -11.42
CA ILE A 133 5.11 -2.63 -11.68
C ILE A 133 6.55 -2.15 -11.64
N ILE A 134 7.37 -2.82 -10.83
CA ILE A 134 8.82 -2.66 -10.86
C ILE A 134 9.36 -3.66 -11.88
N PRO A 135 9.81 -3.20 -13.06
CA PRO A 135 10.21 -4.12 -14.11
C PRO A 135 11.49 -4.87 -13.72
N TRP A 136 11.61 -6.14 -14.13
CA TRP A 136 12.84 -6.93 -13.89
C TRP A 136 14.10 -6.22 -14.39
N SER A 137 13.99 -5.47 -15.48
CA SER A 137 15.10 -4.70 -16.06
C SER A 137 15.67 -3.61 -15.14
N SER A 138 14.89 -3.12 -14.17
CA SER A 138 15.32 -2.10 -13.21
C SER A 138 15.98 -2.68 -11.95
N ILE A 139 15.69 -3.95 -11.65
CA ILE A 139 16.14 -4.65 -10.45
C ILE A 139 17.55 -5.17 -10.67
N ARG A 140 18.45 -4.88 -9.72
CA ARG A 140 19.81 -5.41 -9.68
C ARG A 140 19.89 -6.67 -8.84
N ALA A 141 19.27 -6.67 -7.67
CA ALA A 141 19.29 -7.78 -6.73
C ALA A 141 18.09 -7.71 -5.80
N VAL A 142 17.69 -8.88 -5.29
CA VAL A 142 16.71 -9.01 -4.21
C VAL A 142 17.31 -9.82 -3.08
N SER A 143 17.21 -9.32 -1.85
CA SER A 143 17.85 -9.93 -0.68
C SER A 143 17.01 -9.80 0.58
N GLU A 144 17.21 -10.70 1.52
CA GLU A 144 16.79 -10.51 2.91
C GLU A 144 17.73 -9.51 3.57
N ASN A 145 17.20 -8.42 4.13
CA ASN A 145 17.99 -7.48 4.92
C ASN A 145 17.36 -7.30 6.29
N ARG A 146 17.82 -8.14 7.22
CA ARG A 146 17.28 -8.24 8.58
C ARG A 146 17.62 -7.01 9.42
N ASP A 147 18.77 -6.39 9.18
CA ASP A 147 19.24 -5.23 9.95
C ASP A 147 18.36 -4.01 9.69
N PHE A 148 18.06 -3.69 8.43
CA PHE A 148 17.17 -2.58 8.09
C PHE A 148 15.73 -2.82 8.56
N CYS A 149 15.26 -4.08 8.46
CA CYS A 149 13.93 -4.45 8.94
C CYS A 149 13.79 -4.22 10.45
N ALA A 150 14.82 -4.56 11.23
CA ALA A 150 14.85 -4.29 12.67
C ALA A 150 14.81 -2.78 12.97
N GLU A 151 15.61 -1.97 12.27
CA GLU A 151 15.64 -0.51 12.46
C GLU A 151 14.30 0.17 12.14
N ARG A 152 13.60 -0.29 11.10
CA ARG A 152 12.35 0.31 10.61
C ARG A 152 11.08 -0.37 11.13
N LYS A 153 11.21 -1.34 12.04
CA LYS A 153 10.10 -2.12 12.62
C LYS A 153 9.24 -2.80 11.54
N VAL A 154 9.90 -3.33 10.52
CA VAL A 154 9.27 -4.12 9.46
C VAL A 154 9.59 -5.59 9.71
N ASN A 155 8.66 -6.50 9.41
CA ASN A 155 8.89 -7.93 9.62
C ASN A 155 9.90 -8.47 8.58
N PRO A 156 11.08 -8.95 9.00
CA PRO A 156 12.11 -9.44 8.08
C PRO A 156 11.74 -10.73 7.35
N GLU A 157 10.78 -11.50 7.86
CA GLU A 157 10.32 -12.75 7.23
C GLU A 157 9.29 -12.50 6.11
N GLU A 158 8.71 -11.29 6.10
CA GLU A 158 7.63 -10.93 5.18
C GLU A 158 8.06 -9.84 4.20
N THR A 159 9.33 -9.40 4.23
CA THR A 159 9.79 -8.24 3.47
C THR A 159 11.15 -8.48 2.85
N LEU A 160 11.25 -8.23 1.54
CA LEU A 160 12.50 -8.33 0.81
C LEU A 160 12.98 -6.93 0.39
N GLU A 161 14.30 -6.75 0.44
CA GLU A 161 14.97 -5.59 -0.14
C GLU A 161 15.08 -5.78 -1.65
N ILE A 162 14.61 -4.79 -2.40
CA ILE A 162 14.80 -4.68 -3.84
C ILE A 162 15.82 -3.58 -4.07
N SER A 163 17.00 -3.97 -4.54
CA SER A 163 18.07 -3.05 -4.95
C SER A 163 17.93 -2.76 -6.44
N PHE A 164 17.88 -1.47 -6.79
CA PHE A 164 17.87 -1.01 -8.18
C PHE A 164 19.29 -0.85 -8.73
N LYS A 165 19.40 -0.74 -10.06
CA LYS A 165 20.69 -0.47 -10.73
C LYS A 165 21.34 0.86 -10.31
N ASP A 166 20.53 1.85 -9.93
CA ASP A 166 20.99 3.17 -9.49
C ASP A 166 21.31 3.27 -7.99
N SER A 167 21.58 2.14 -7.33
CA SER A 167 21.87 2.03 -5.89
C SER A 167 20.72 2.46 -4.94
N GLU A 168 19.56 2.85 -5.46
CA GLU A 168 18.35 2.99 -4.65
C GLU A 168 17.84 1.63 -4.19
N ARG A 169 17.19 1.62 -3.03
CA ARG A 169 16.67 0.42 -2.39
C ARG A 169 15.27 0.71 -1.89
N ILE A 170 14.38 -0.26 -2.07
CA ILE A 170 13.08 -0.26 -1.44
C ILE A 170 12.85 -1.60 -0.77
N PHE A 171 11.87 -1.64 0.10
CA PHE A 171 11.48 -2.85 0.82
C PHE A 171 10.01 -3.08 0.54
N LEU A 172 9.70 -4.22 -0.05
CA LEU A 172 8.33 -4.58 -0.36
C LEU A 172 7.97 -5.88 0.34
N PRO A 173 6.72 -6.03 0.79
CA PRO A 173 6.31 -7.24 1.45
C PRO A 173 6.30 -8.36 0.41
N ILE A 174 7.20 -9.32 0.50
CA ILE A 174 7.31 -10.45 -0.42
C ILE A 174 7.73 -11.63 0.45
N SER A 175 7.05 -12.77 0.31
CA SER A 175 7.45 -13.99 1.04
C SER A 175 8.89 -14.39 0.67
N SER A 176 9.70 -14.72 1.68
CA SER A 176 11.05 -15.25 1.51
C SER A 176 11.10 -16.48 0.58
N ASP A 177 10.03 -17.28 0.53
CA ASP A 177 9.94 -18.44 -0.36
C ASP A 177 10.00 -18.05 -1.85
N MET A 178 9.58 -16.82 -2.17
CA MET A 178 9.60 -16.30 -3.54
C MET A 178 10.99 -15.81 -3.97
N LEU A 179 11.97 -15.73 -3.06
CA LEU A 179 13.31 -15.26 -3.38
C LEU A 179 14.00 -16.12 -4.45
N LYS A 180 13.79 -17.44 -4.43
CA LYS A 180 14.30 -18.33 -5.48
C LYS A 180 13.70 -18.02 -6.84
N VAL A 181 12.37 -17.85 -6.91
CA VAL A 181 11.63 -17.54 -8.14
C VAL A 181 12.07 -16.20 -8.72
N ILE A 182 12.30 -15.20 -7.87
CA ILE A 182 12.79 -13.89 -8.27
C ILE A 182 14.20 -13.99 -8.86
N ASN A 183 15.10 -14.69 -8.18
CA ASN A 183 16.48 -14.83 -8.65
C ASN A 183 16.57 -15.58 -9.98
N GLU A 184 15.72 -16.58 -10.22
CA GLU A 184 15.60 -17.24 -11.53
C GLU A 184 15.09 -16.29 -12.62
N SER A 185 14.19 -15.36 -12.26
CA SER A 185 13.63 -14.38 -13.20
C SER A 185 14.62 -13.27 -13.55
N LEU A 186 15.53 -12.92 -12.64
CA LEU A 186 16.58 -11.91 -12.88
C LEU A 186 17.74 -12.42 -13.75
N ASN A 187 17.94 -13.74 -13.81
CA ASN A 187 19.04 -14.37 -14.56
C ASN A 187 18.65 -14.76 -16.01
N LYS A 188 17.44 -14.44 -16.45
CA LYS A 188 16.95 -14.64 -17.82
C LYS A 188 17.11 -13.38 -18.66
#